data_AF-A0A8T7HLA4-F1
#
_entry.id   AF-A0A8T7HLA4-F1
#
_cell.length_a   1.000
_cell.length_b   1.000
_cell.length_c   1.000
_cell.angle_alpha   90.00
_cell.angle_beta   90.00
_cell.angle_gamma   90.00
#
_symmetry.space_group_name_H-M   'P 1'
#
loop_
_entity.id
_entity.type
_entity.pdbx_description
1 polymer ?
#
loop_
_entity_poly.entity_id
_entity_poly.type
_entity_poly.pdbx_seq_one_letter_code
_entity_poly.pdbx_strand_id
1 'polypeptide(L)'
;MHHKKMTFLENLKEFYIHKYKTLFWALGFVALTAFFIILMTYIRTGDFTSRDVSLKGGIAITINKQSVNTAELESFLTSKLPKSSIILRTIDSGGKVNGVIIE
;
A
#
# COMPACT_ATOMS: atom_id res chain seq x y z
N MET A 1 -52.07 15.33 -16.36
CA MET A 1 -50.77 15.80 -15.85
C MET A 1 -49.83 14.59 -15.80
N HIS A 2 -48.95 14.43 -16.79
CA HIS A 2 -48.11 13.23 -16.92
C HIS A 2 -46.90 13.33 -15.99
N HIS A 3 -46.83 12.49 -14.97
CA HIS A 3 -45.66 12.38 -14.09
C HIS A 3 -44.59 11.57 -14.84
N LYS A 4 -43.61 12.26 -15.44
CA LYS A 4 -42.46 11.63 -16.09
C LYS A 4 -41.57 11.02 -15.00
N LYS A 5 -41.53 9.69 -14.90
CA LYS A 5 -40.59 9.00 -13.99
C LYS A 5 -39.17 9.33 -14.44
N MET A 6 -38.40 10.01 -13.57
CA MET A 6 -36.99 10.24 -13.82
C MET A 6 -36.24 8.91 -13.82
N THR A 7 -35.42 8.72 -14.83
CA THR A 7 -34.54 7.57 -14.98
C THR A 7 -33.44 7.61 -13.92
N PHE A 8 -32.85 6.45 -13.60
CA PHE A 8 -31.78 6.34 -12.60
C PHE A 8 -30.61 7.31 -12.87
N LEU A 9 -30.27 7.51 -14.15
CA LEU A 9 -29.20 8.42 -14.58
C LEU A 9 -29.53 9.90 -14.32
N GLU A 10 -30.80 10.29 -14.51
CA GLU A 10 -31.27 11.66 -14.22
C GLU A 10 -31.22 11.94 -12.71
N ASN A 11 -31.61 10.98 -11.87
CA ASN A 11 -31.53 11.10 -10.41
C ASN A 11 -30.07 11.18 -9.91
N LEU A 12 -29.15 10.40 -10.49
CA LEU A 12 -27.73 10.45 -10.13
C LEU A 12 -27.10 11.81 -10.50
N LYS A 13 -27.48 12.33 -11.67
CA LYS A 13 -27.03 13.63 -12.15
C LYS A 13 -27.54 14.77 -11.27
N GLU A 14 -28.82 14.73 -10.89
CA GLU A 14 -29.37 15.74 -9.96
C GLU A 14 -28.70 15.66 -8.59
N PHE A 15 -28.48 14.46 -8.05
CA PHE A 15 -27.77 14.29 -6.77
C PHE A 15 -26.35 14.86 -6.82
N TYR A 16 -25.60 14.56 -7.88
CA TYR A 16 -24.28 15.13 -8.10
C TYR A 16 -24.34 16.66 -8.18
N ILE A 17 -25.22 17.24 -9.01
CA ILE A 17 -25.34 18.69 -9.15
C ILE A 17 -25.75 19.36 -7.83
N HIS A 18 -26.56 18.70 -7.00
CA HIS A 18 -26.98 19.27 -5.72
C HIS A 18 -25.91 19.16 -4.62
N LYS A 19 -25.01 18.17 -4.71
CA LYS A 19 -24.04 17.85 -3.66
C LYS A 19 -22.57 17.94 -4.08
N TYR A 20 -22.26 18.37 -5.31
CA TYR A 20 -20.89 18.39 -5.83
C TYR A 20 -19.93 19.20 -4.95
N LYS A 21 -20.38 20.34 -4.39
CA LYS A 21 -19.57 21.17 -3.49
C LYS A 21 -19.21 20.40 -2.20
N THR A 22 -20.17 19.69 -1.61
CA THR A 22 -19.94 18.86 -0.42
C THR A 22 -19.01 17.70 -0.74
N LEU A 23 -19.19 17.05 -1.90
CA LEU A 23 -18.34 15.95 -2.33
C LEU A 23 -16.90 16.41 -2.60
N PHE A 24 -16.73 17.61 -3.17
CA PHE A 24 -15.43 18.23 -3.38
C PHE A 24 -14.71 18.49 -2.05
N TRP A 25 -15.40 19.02 -1.04
CA TRP A 25 -14.81 19.20 0.30
C TRP A 25 -14.47 17.86 0.98
N ALA A 26 -15.33 16.84 0.84
CA ALA A 26 -15.04 15.51 1.36
C ALA A 26 -13.78 14.90 0.72
N LEU A 27 -13.65 15.00 -0.61
CA LEU A 27 -12.44 14.59 -1.35
C LEU A 27 -11.21 15.40 -0.92
N GLY A 28 -11.36 16.71 -0.73
CA GLY A 28 -10.31 17.58 -0.22
C GLY A 28 -9.84 17.18 1.18
N PHE A 29 -10.76 16.81 2.07
CA PHE A 29 -10.42 16.32 3.40
C PHE A 29 -9.65 15.00 3.36
N VAL A 30 -10.09 14.05 2.53
CA VAL A 30 -9.36 12.78 2.32
C VAL A 30 -7.95 13.06 1.80
N ALA A 31 -7.81 13.93 0.81
CA ALA A 31 -6.49 14.32 0.29
C ALA A 31 -5.61 14.96 1.37
N LEU A 32 -6.16 15.88 2.17
CA LEU A 32 -5.44 16.52 3.27
C LEU A 32 -4.95 15.51 4.31
N THR A 33 -5.80 14.55 4.69
CA THR A 33 -5.41 13.49 5.63
C THR A 33 -4.30 12.60 5.08
N ALA A 34 -4.35 12.26 3.77
CA ALA A 34 -3.29 11.50 3.12
C ALA A 34 -1.95 12.26 3.14
N PHE A 35 -1.96 13.56 2.84
CA PHE A 35 -0.78 14.41 2.95
C PHE A 35 -0.21 14.42 4.38
N PHE A 36 -1.07 14.53 5.38
CA PHE A 36 -0.64 14.54 6.78
C PHE A 36 0.00 13.21 7.20
N ILE A 37 -0.57 12.07 6.77
CA ILE A 37 -0.01 10.74 7.04
C ILE A 37 1.37 10.59 6.39
N ILE A 38 1.52 11.02 5.13
CA ILE A 38 2.81 10.96 4.41
C ILE A 38 3.85 11.82 5.13
N LEU A 39 3.49 13.03 5.55
CA LEU A 39 4.41 13.94 6.25
C LEU A 39 4.85 13.36 7.61
N MET A 40 3.91 12.83 8.40
CA MET A 40 4.20 12.19 9.68
C MET A 40 5.11 10.96 9.52
N THR A 41 4.89 10.19 8.44
CA THR A 41 5.76 9.05 8.09
C THR A 41 7.15 9.55 7.76
N TYR A 42 7.28 10.54 6.88
CA TYR A 42 8.56 11.12 6.48
C TYR A 42 9.38 11.64 7.67
N ILE A 43 8.75 12.33 8.63
CA ILE A 43 9.45 12.83 9.83
C ILE A 43 9.96 11.68 10.71
N ARG A 44 9.23 10.56 10.79
CA ARG A 44 9.59 9.41 11.64
C ARG A 44 10.63 8.50 11.01
N THR A 45 10.50 8.20 9.71
CA THR A 45 11.36 7.22 9.01
C THR A 45 12.41 7.88 8.12
N GLY A 46 12.32 9.18 7.84
CA GLY A 46 13.15 9.85 6.83
C GLY A 46 12.80 9.49 5.39
N ASP A 47 11.74 8.70 5.20
CA ASP A 47 11.33 8.12 3.91
C ASP A 47 9.87 8.48 3.61
N PHE A 48 9.60 8.92 2.38
CA PHE A 48 8.27 9.37 1.94
C PHE A 48 7.22 8.24 1.93
N THR A 49 7.65 7.00 1.76
CA THR A 49 6.82 5.80 1.83
C THR A 49 7.72 4.57 2.01
N SER A 50 7.16 3.44 2.42
CA SER A 50 7.84 2.13 2.42
C SER A 50 8.15 1.72 0.97
N ARG A 51 9.16 2.33 0.37
CA ARG A 51 9.59 2.03 -1.00
C ARG A 51 10.31 0.70 -1.01
N ASP A 52 9.92 -0.14 -1.97
CA ASP A 52 10.58 -1.40 -2.23
C ASP A 52 12.02 -1.19 -2.70
N VAL A 53 12.82 -2.23 -2.62
CA VAL A 53 14.26 -2.16 -2.88
C VAL A 53 14.57 -1.84 -4.35
N SER A 54 13.64 -2.20 -5.25
CA SER A 54 13.62 -1.75 -6.65
C SER A 54 13.55 -0.22 -6.82
N LEU A 55 12.97 0.51 -5.86
CA LEU A 55 12.78 1.96 -5.90
C LEU A 55 13.83 2.73 -5.08
N LYS A 56 14.45 2.08 -4.10
CA LYS A 56 15.53 2.65 -3.27
C LYS A 56 16.93 2.38 -3.82
N GLY A 57 17.08 1.38 -4.70
CA GLY A 57 18.36 0.92 -5.21
C GLY A 57 19.07 0.02 -4.19
N GLY A 58 18.82 -1.29 -4.27
CA GLY A 58 19.45 -2.29 -3.41
C GLY A 58 19.58 -3.65 -4.10
N ILE A 59 19.77 -4.70 -3.30
CA ILE A 59 20.10 -6.05 -3.79
C ILE A 59 18.92 -6.97 -3.46
N ALA A 60 18.30 -7.54 -4.49
CA ALA A 60 17.28 -8.58 -4.31
C ALA A 60 17.92 -9.96 -4.51
N ILE A 61 17.80 -10.85 -3.53
CA ILE A 61 18.32 -12.22 -3.57
C ILE A 61 17.15 -13.18 -3.44
N THR A 62 16.93 -14.00 -4.46
CA THR A 62 15.91 -15.06 -4.42
C THR A 62 16.55 -16.41 -4.10
N ILE A 63 16.09 -17.05 -3.04
CA ILE A 63 16.56 -18.37 -2.61
C ILE A 63 15.39 -19.36 -2.73
N ASN A 64 15.50 -20.28 -3.68
CA ASN A 64 14.52 -21.36 -3.86
C ASN A 64 14.87 -22.51 -2.92
N LYS A 65 14.29 -22.50 -1.71
CA LYS A 65 14.42 -23.57 -0.74
C LYS A 65 13.05 -23.85 -0.13
N GLN A 66 12.64 -25.11 -0.13
CA GLN A 66 11.40 -25.54 0.50
C GLN A 66 11.52 -25.41 2.03
N SER A 67 10.45 -24.95 2.68
CA SER A 67 10.34 -24.89 4.15
C SER A 67 11.35 -23.97 4.85
N VAL A 68 11.61 -22.79 4.30
CA VAL A 68 12.41 -21.76 4.99
C VAL A 68 11.59 -21.11 6.10
N ASN A 69 12.13 -21.10 7.32
CA ASN A 69 11.58 -20.32 8.42
C ASN A 69 11.96 -18.84 8.23
N THR A 70 11.04 -18.05 7.68
CA THR A 70 11.28 -16.62 7.40
C THR A 70 11.47 -15.80 8.66
N ALA A 71 10.81 -16.14 9.77
CA ALA A 71 10.90 -15.37 11.01
C ALA A 71 12.28 -15.47 11.67
N GLU A 72 12.88 -16.66 11.63
CA GLU A 72 14.24 -16.89 12.13
C GLU A 72 15.29 -16.22 11.22
N LEU A 73 15.09 -16.31 9.91
CA LEU A 73 15.96 -15.68 8.92
C LEU A 73 15.90 -14.14 9.02
N GLU A 74 14.72 -13.57 9.20
CA GLU A 74 14.52 -12.14 9.44
C GLU A 74 15.25 -11.69 10.70
N SER A 75 15.01 -12.37 11.83
CA SER A 75 15.68 -12.06 13.10
C SER A 75 17.20 -12.14 12.98
N PHE A 76 17.71 -13.17 12.30
CA PHE A 76 19.14 -13.33 12.06
C PHE A 76 19.71 -12.18 11.24
N LEU A 77 19.08 -11.82 10.11
CA LEU A 77 19.57 -10.76 9.23
C LEU A 77 19.47 -9.38 9.89
N THR A 78 18.37 -9.07 10.59
CA THR A 78 18.22 -7.81 11.35
C THR A 78 19.25 -7.69 12.45
N SER A 79 19.62 -8.80 13.12
CA SER A 79 20.68 -8.79 14.14
C SER A 79 22.08 -8.53 13.57
N LYS A 80 22.35 -9.02 12.36
CA LYS A 80 23.66 -8.88 11.70
C LYS A 80 23.81 -7.57 10.94
N LEU A 81 22.70 -7.01 10.44
CA LEU A 81 22.68 -5.80 9.64
C LEU A 81 21.64 -4.79 10.21
N PRO A 82 21.87 -4.22 11.41
CA PRO A 82 20.89 -3.36 12.09
C PRO A 82 20.65 -2.01 11.40
N LYS A 83 21.51 -1.64 10.44
CA LYS A 83 21.40 -0.38 9.69
C LYS A 83 20.79 -0.54 8.29
N SER A 84 20.55 -1.77 7.82
CA SER A 84 19.91 -2.02 6.53
C SER A 84 18.41 -2.27 6.71
N SER A 85 17.58 -1.73 5.82
CA SER A 85 16.19 -2.19 5.72
C SER A 85 16.19 -3.54 5.01
N ILE A 86 15.78 -4.58 5.72
CA ILE A 86 15.67 -5.93 5.17
C ILE A 86 14.18 -6.25 5.06
N ILE A 87 13.75 -6.72 3.89
CA ILE A 87 12.39 -7.17 3.62
C ILE A 87 12.49 -8.62 3.17
N LEU A 88 11.73 -9.51 3.82
CA LEU A 88 11.61 -10.91 3.38
C LEU A 88 10.22 -11.17 2.83
N ARG A 89 10.15 -11.86 1.68
CA ARG A 89 8.91 -12.31 1.06
C ARG A 89 8.97 -13.79 0.77
N THR A 90 7.91 -14.53 1.08
CA THR A 90 7.78 -15.94 0.69
C THR A 90 7.32 -16.06 -0.75
N ILE A 91 7.85 -17.05 -1.46
CA ILE A 91 7.34 -17.49 -2.75
C ILE A 91 6.52 -18.75 -2.48
N ASP A 92 5.20 -18.60 -2.54
CA ASP A 92 4.26 -19.71 -2.38
C ASP A 92 3.77 -20.20 -3.75
N SER A 93 3.72 -21.51 -3.92
CA SER A 93 3.06 -22.13 -5.09
C SER A 93 2.40 -23.44 -4.68
N GLY A 94 1.09 -23.53 -4.90
CA GLY A 94 0.30 -24.72 -4.57
C GLY A 94 0.23 -25.04 -3.07
N GLY A 95 0.23 -24.02 -2.21
CA GLY A 95 0.15 -24.18 -0.74
C GLY A 95 1.45 -24.62 -0.07
N LYS A 96 2.58 -24.59 -0.80
CA LYS A 96 3.92 -24.84 -0.26
C LYS A 96 4.81 -23.62 -0.47
N VAL A 97 5.53 -23.24 0.59
CA VAL A 97 6.59 -22.23 0.54
C VAL A 97 7.77 -22.82 -0.24
N ASN A 98 7.97 -22.35 -1.47
CA ASN A 98 8.98 -22.84 -2.42
C ASN A 98 10.25 -21.99 -2.44
N GLY A 99 10.23 -20.80 -1.81
CA GLY A 99 11.40 -19.95 -1.71
C GLY A 99 11.17 -18.69 -0.89
N VAL A 100 12.23 -17.92 -0.75
CA VAL A 100 12.23 -16.63 -0.05
C VAL A 100 13.01 -15.62 -0.88
N ILE A 101 12.46 -14.42 -1.01
CA ILE A 101 13.11 -13.25 -1.57
C ILE A 101 13.57 -12.40 -0.40
N ILE A 102 14.84 -12.00 -0.42
CA ILE A 102 15.44 -11.06 0.53
C ILE A 102 15.75 -9.80 -0.25
N GLU A 103 15.24 -8.67 0.23
CA GLU A 103 15.46 -7.36 -0.36
C GLU A 103 16.05 -6.39 0.68
#